data_AF-A0A382ILV3-F1
#
_entry.id   AF-A0A382ILV3-F1
#
_cell.length_a   1.000
_cell.length_b   1.000
_cell.length_c   1.000
_cell.angle_alpha   90.00
_cell.angle_beta   90.00
_cell.angle_gamma   90.00
#
_symmetry.space_group_name_H-M   'P 1'
#
loop_
_entity.id
_entity.type
_entity.pdbx_description
1 polymer ?
#
loop_
_entity_poly.entity_id
_entity_poly.type
_entity_poly.pdbx_seq_one_letter_code
_entity_poly.pdbx_strand_id
1 'polypeptide(L)'
;MKRISNFILLLFGVNGVICVLTTILGLLTDKRMLGTLNISYISGLNKFLWNIQFFSFWILALGIVVGAFIGILITLFKSESN
;
A
#
# COMPACT_ATOMS: atom_id res chain seq x y z
N MET A 1 19.16 2.56 -16.00
CA MET A 1 18.68 2.99 -14.67
C MET A 1 17.36 3.78 -14.70
N LYS A 2 17.19 4.85 -15.51
CA LYS A 2 15.93 5.65 -15.55
C LYS A 2 14.64 4.83 -15.78
N ARG A 3 14.66 3.85 -16.70
CA ARG A 3 13.50 2.96 -16.94
C ARG A 3 13.13 2.09 -15.74
N ILE A 4 14.12 1.56 -15.03
CA ILE A 4 13.92 0.71 -13.85
C ILE A 4 13.33 1.54 -12.71
N SER A 5 13.86 2.75 -12.50
CA SER A 5 13.32 3.68 -11.49
C SER A 5 11.86 4.07 -11.79
N ASN A 6 11.53 4.41 -13.05
CA ASN A 6 10.15 4.69 -13.43
C ASN A 6 9.22 3.48 -13.25
N PHE A 7 9.71 2.27 -13.54
CA PHE A 7 8.94 1.05 -13.34
C PHE A 7 8.64 0.79 -11.87
N ILE A 8 9.64 0.96 -10.99
CA ILE A 8 9.45 0.86 -9.53
C ILE A 8 8.44 1.90 -9.03
N LEU A 9 8.53 3.14 -9.52
CA LEU A 9 7.60 4.21 -9.17
C LEU A 9 6.16 3.90 -9.60
N LEU A 10 6.00 3.33 -10.80
CA LEU A 10 4.71 2.89 -11.32
C LEU A 10 4.13 1.74 -10.49
N LEU A 11 4.96 0.77 -10.09
CA LEU A 11 4.55 -0.33 -9.20
C LEU A 11 4.08 0.19 -7.84
N PHE A 12 4.79 1.16 -7.23
CA PHE A 12 4.35 1.78 -5.98
C PHE A 12 3.03 2.53 -6.15
N GLY A 13 2.86 3.26 -7.25
CA GLY A 13 1.60 3.94 -7.57
C GLY A 13 0.42 2.97 -7.70
N VAL A 14 0.60 1.88 -8.46
CA VAL A 14 -0.43 0.84 -8.62
C VAL A 14 -0.75 0.18 -7.28
N ASN A 15 0.26 -0.09 -6.45
CA ASN A 15 0.05 -0.67 -5.12
C ASN A 15 -0.75 0.27 -4.20
N GLY A 16 -0.55 1.58 -4.34
CA GLY A 16 -1.35 2.59 -3.64
C GLY A 16 -2.81 2.58 -4.07
N VAL A 17 -3.07 2.51 -5.36
CA VAL A 17 -4.44 2.39 -5.89
C VAL A 17 -5.12 1.12 -5.38
N ILE A 18 -4.40 -0.02 -5.39
CA ILE A 18 -4.92 -1.29 -4.86
C ILE A 18 -5.24 -1.17 -3.36
N CYS A 19 -4.37 -0.54 -2.58
CA CYS A 19 -4.61 -0.30 -1.16
C CYS A 19 -5.90 0.51 -0.94
N VAL A 20 -6.08 1.62 -1.65
CA VAL A 20 -7.28 2.46 -1.52
C VAL A 20 -8.55 1.71 -1.93
N LEU A 21 -8.53 1.01 -3.05
CA LEU A 21 -9.68 0.24 -3.54
C LEU A 21 -10.06 -0.88 -2.56
N THR A 22 -9.08 -1.61 -2.04
CA THR A 22 -9.34 -2.68 -1.07
C THR A 22 -9.81 -2.14 0.27
N THR A 23 -9.40 -0.94 0.70
CA THR A 23 -9.97 -0.25 1.85
C THR A 23 -11.44 0.12 1.63
N ILE A 24 -11.79 0.73 0.49
CA ILE A 24 -13.18 1.11 0.19
C ILE A 24 -14.08 -0.12 0.12
N LEU A 25 -13.66 -1.16 -0.59
CA LEU A 25 -14.41 -2.41 -0.68
C LEU A 25 -14.51 -3.10 0.67
N GLY A 26 -13.43 -3.15 1.46
CA GLY A 26 -13.43 -3.68 2.82
C GLY A 26 -14.45 -2.98 3.71
N LEU A 27 -14.49 -1.65 3.68
CA LEU A 27 -15.45 -0.82 4.41
C LEU A 27 -16.90 -1.07 3.97
N LEU A 28 -17.15 -1.17 2.66
CA LEU A 28 -18.49 -1.48 2.12
C LEU A 28 -18.96 -2.90 2.50
N THR A 29 -18.02 -3.83 2.62
CA THR A 29 -18.28 -5.22 3.03
C THR A 29 -18.31 -5.42 4.55
N ASP A 30 -18.18 -4.34 5.33
CA ASP A 30 -18.24 -4.42 6.77
C ASP A 30 -19.68 -4.69 7.25
N LYS A 31 -19.82 -5.62 8.20
CA LYS A 31 -21.10 -6.05 8.77
C LYS A 31 -21.87 -4.89 9.39
N ARG A 32 -21.17 -3.82 9.81
CA ARG A 32 -21.80 -2.60 10.31
C ARG A 32 -22.63 -1.86 9.27
N MET A 33 -22.30 -1.96 7.97
CA MET A 33 -23.08 -1.35 6.88
C MET A 33 -24.09 -2.31 6.24
N LEU A 34 -23.86 -3.62 6.29
CA LEU A 34 -24.65 -4.62 5.58
C LEU A 34 -25.85 -5.21 6.35
N GLY A 35 -26.00 -4.92 7.65
CA GLY A 35 -27.15 -5.39 8.44
C GLY A 35 -27.26 -6.92 8.59
N THR A 36 -28.45 -7.42 8.93
CA THR A 36 -28.77 -8.83 9.28
C THR A 36 -28.82 -9.81 8.11
N LEU A 37 -28.18 -9.50 6.99
CA LEU A 37 -28.05 -10.49 5.91
C LEU A 37 -27.14 -11.63 6.39
N ASN A 38 -27.50 -12.87 6.08
CA ASN A 38 -26.72 -14.05 6.45
C ASN A 38 -25.55 -14.20 5.47
N ILE A 39 -24.35 -13.78 5.90
CA ILE A 39 -23.26 -13.43 4.99
C ILE A 39 -21.95 -14.16 5.33
N SER A 40 -21.96 -15.49 5.26
CA SER A 40 -20.69 -16.25 5.37
C SER A 40 -19.71 -15.85 4.23
N TYR A 41 -20.23 -15.64 3.02
CA TYR A 41 -19.42 -15.32 1.84
C TYR A 41 -18.79 -13.93 1.87
N ILE A 42 -19.55 -12.86 2.19
CA ILE A 42 -18.96 -11.50 2.28
C ILE A 42 -18.08 -11.38 3.52
N SER A 43 -18.30 -12.15 4.60
CA SER A 43 -17.34 -12.17 5.72
C SER A 43 -15.98 -12.75 5.31
N GLY A 44 -15.94 -13.73 4.41
CA GLY A 44 -14.71 -14.25 3.81
C GLY A 44 -14.06 -13.24 2.88
N LEU A 45 -14.86 -12.61 2.01
CA LEU A 45 -14.40 -11.58 1.08
C LEU A 45 -13.82 -10.36 1.82
N ASN A 46 -14.46 -9.91 2.89
CA ASN A 46 -14.02 -8.79 3.71
C ASN A 46 -12.64 -9.10 4.34
N LYS A 47 -12.49 -10.27 4.97
CA LYS A 47 -11.18 -10.70 5.52
C LYS A 47 -10.09 -10.75 4.45
N PHE A 48 -10.41 -11.22 3.26
CA PHE A 48 -9.46 -11.26 2.15
C PHE A 48 -9.04 -9.86 1.69
N LEU A 49 -10.01 -8.95 1.53
CA LEU A 49 -9.76 -7.55 1.15
C LEU A 49 -8.91 -6.82 2.18
N TRP A 50 -9.19 -6.98 3.47
CA TRP A 50 -8.36 -6.41 4.55
C TRP A 50 -6.95 -6.97 4.55
N ASN A 51 -6.77 -8.26 4.22
CA ASN A 51 -5.45 -8.86 4.18
C ASN A 51 -4.61 -8.30 3.01
N ILE A 52 -5.22 -8.09 1.84
CA ILE A 52 -4.57 -7.43 0.70
C ILE A 52 -4.23 -5.97 1.07
N GLN A 53 -5.19 -5.25 1.65
CA GLN A 53 -5.01 -3.86 2.08
C GLN A 53 -3.84 -3.72 3.06
N PHE A 54 -3.76 -4.62 4.05
CA PHE A 54 -2.66 -4.67 5.02
C PHE A 54 -1.32 -4.87 4.31
N PHE A 55 -1.21 -5.88 3.44
CA PHE A 55 0.03 -6.15 2.72
C PHE A 55 0.47 -5.01 1.80
N SER A 56 -0.46 -4.45 1.02
CA SER A 56 -0.21 -3.31 0.13
C SER A 56 0.25 -2.07 0.91
N PHE A 57 -0.36 -1.79 2.07
CA PHE A 57 0.03 -0.69 2.94
C PHE A 57 1.47 -0.85 3.45
N TRP A 58 1.83 -2.04 3.95
CA TRP A 58 3.17 -2.30 4.47
C TRP A 58 4.26 -2.20 3.40
N ILE A 59 4.01 -2.68 2.18
CA ILE A 59 4.95 -2.50 1.07
C ILE A 59 5.18 -1.01 0.78
N LEU A 60 4.11 -0.22 0.75
CA LEU A 60 4.19 1.23 0.54
C LEU A 60 4.98 1.92 1.66
N ALA A 61 4.66 1.62 2.91
CA ALA A 61 5.34 2.19 4.06
C ALA A 61 6.85 1.86 4.05
N LEU A 62 7.20 0.59 3.81
CA LEU A 62 8.60 0.17 3.69
C LEU A 62 9.31 0.87 2.53
N GLY A 63 8.65 0.98 1.37
CA GLY A 63 9.20 1.69 0.21
C GLY A 63 9.51 3.15 0.49
N ILE A 64 8.61 3.86 1.17
CA ILE A 64 8.81 5.26 1.56
C ILE A 64 9.95 5.38 2.57
N VAL A 65 9.99 4.54 3.61
CA VAL A 65 11.03 4.58 4.64
C VAL A 65 12.41 4.32 4.02
N VAL A 66 12.54 3.28 3.19
CA VAL A 66 13.81 2.95 2.51
C VAL A 66 14.20 4.07 1.54
N GLY A 67 13.25 4.59 0.76
CA GLY A 67 13.50 5.69 -0.16
C GLY A 67 13.97 6.97 0.55
N ALA A 68 13.32 7.32 1.66
CA ALA A 68 13.70 8.47 2.48
C ALA A 68 15.09 8.29 3.10
N PHE A 69 15.39 7.10 3.63
CA PHE A 69 16.70 6.80 4.21
C PHE A 69 17.83 6.91 3.17
N ILE A 70 17.63 6.35 1.98
CA ILE A 70 18.58 6.49 0.86
C ILE A 70 18.75 7.96 0.47
N GLY A 71 17.65 8.72 0.38
CA GLY A 71 17.70 10.16 0.07
C GLY A 71 18.50 10.96 1.09
N ILE A 72 18.34 10.67 2.38
CA ILE A 72 19.10 11.29 3.47
C ILE A 72 20.59 10.92 3.35
N LEU A 73 20.93 9.64 3.15
CA LEU A 73 22.32 9.20 2.97
C LEU A 73 23.00 9.92 1.80
N ILE A 74 22.34 9.99 0.64
CA ILE A 74 22.89 10.70 -0.54
C ILE A 74 23.13 12.18 -0.21
N THR A 75 22.21 12.81 0.51
CA THR A 75 22.31 14.24 0.87
C THR A 75 23.48 14.48 1.83
N LEU A 76 23.65 13.62 2.84
CA LEU A 76 24.76 13.70 3.79
C LEU A 76 26.12 13.50 3.11
N PHE A 77 26.28 12.42 2.33
CA PHE A 77 27.54 12.16 1.62
C PHE A 77 27.89 13.25 0.60
N LYS A 78 26.88 13.84 -0.06
CA LYS A 78 27.10 14.96 -0.98
C LYS A 78 27.48 16.24 -0.24
N SER A 79 26.97 16.45 0.97
CA SER A 79 27.32 17.60 1.82
C SER A 79 28.72 17.47 2.41
N GLU A 80 29.24 16.26 2.60
CA GLU A 80 30.57 16.00 3.17
C GLU A 80 31.68 16.00 2.12
N SER A 81 31.33 15.74 0.85
CA SER A 81 32.26 15.75 -0.29
C SER A 81 32.51 17.16 -0.89
N ASN A 82 31.84 18.19 -0.39
CA ASN A 82 32.03 19.60 -0.75
C ASN A 82 32.67 20.35 0.42
#